data_AF-A0A434VP01-F1
#
_entry.id   AF-A0A434VP01-F1
#
_cell.length_a   1.000
_cell.length_b   1.000
_cell.length_c   1.000
_cell.angle_alpha   90.00
_cell.angle_beta   90.00
_cell.angle_gamma   90.00
#
_symmetry.space_group_name_H-M   'P 1'
#
loop_
_entity.id
_entity.type
_entity.pdbx_description
1 polymer ?
#
loop_
_entity_poly.entity_id
_entity_poly.type
_entity_poly.pdbx_seq_one_letter_code
_entity_poly.pdbx_strand_id
1 'polypeptide(L)' 'MQRFAGRIILLWGWRRALVAFAAGALAVLAQAPYDFFAACFVSFPVLVWLLDGSTG' A
#
# COMPACT_ATOMS: atom_id res chain seq x y z
N MET A 1 -8.11 -3.71 -25.06
CA MET A 1 -8.27 -3.93 -23.60
C MET A 1 -7.05 -4.59 -22.93
N GLN A 2 -6.11 -5.21 -23.64
CA GLN A 2 -4.91 -5.87 -23.06
C GLN A 2 -3.75 -4.94 -22.62
N ARG A 3 -3.76 -3.64 -22.99
CA ARG A 3 -2.65 -2.70 -22.70
C ARG A 3 -2.58 -2.21 -21.24
N PHE A 4 -3.70 -2.20 -20.52
CA PHE A 4 -3.74 -1.78 -19.12
C PHE A 4 -3.22 -2.87 -18.17
N ALA A 5 -3.56 -4.13 -18.43
CA ALA A 5 -3.08 -5.28 -17.67
C ALA A 5 -1.55 -5.42 -17.75
N GLY A 6 -0.94 -5.25 -18.94
CA GLY A 6 0.52 -5.29 -19.09
C GLY A 6 1.26 -4.17 -18.33
N ARG A 7 0.67 -2.97 -18.23
CA ARG A 7 1.25 -1.84 -17.47
C ARG A 7 1.10 -2.03 -15.95
N ILE A 8 0.24 -2.95 -15.50
CA ILE A 8 0.05 -3.32 -14.10
C ILE A 8 0.85 -4.58 -13.75
N ILE A 9 1.04 -5.50 -14.69
CA ILE A 9 1.84 -6.74 -14.53
C ILE A 9 3.36 -6.48 -14.63
N LEU A 10 3.80 -5.42 -15.31
CA LEU A 10 5.19 -4.91 -15.23
C LEU A 10 5.54 -4.23 -13.89
N LEU A 11 4.66 -4.34 -12.88
CA LEU A 11 4.88 -3.77 -11.55
C LEU A 11 5.51 -4.76 -10.61
N TRP A 12 6.76 -5.01 -10.92
CA TRP A 12 7.75 -5.47 -9.98
C TRP A 12 8.65 -4.27 -9.65
N GLY A 13 8.98 -4.04 -8.38
CA GLY A 13 9.73 -2.85 -7.94
C GLY A 13 8.88 -1.63 -7.55
N TRP A 14 9.10 -0.47 -8.18
CA TRP A 14 8.67 0.87 -7.71
C TRP A 14 7.18 1.05 -7.38
N ARG A 15 6.26 0.32 -8.02
CA ARG A 15 4.82 0.48 -7.74
C ARG A 15 4.37 -0.28 -6.49
N ARG A 16 5.09 -1.34 -6.07
CA ARG A 16 5.00 -1.84 -4.69
C ARG A 16 5.51 -0.81 -3.70
N ALA A 17 6.62 -0.14 -4.01
CA ALA A 17 7.13 0.94 -3.17
C ALA A 17 6.14 2.11 -3.08
N LEU A 18 5.43 2.45 -4.16
CA LEU A 18 4.39 3.47 -4.17
C LEU A 18 3.16 3.07 -3.33
N VAL A 19 2.75 1.80 -3.38
CA VAL A 19 1.66 1.28 -2.53
C VAL A 19 2.10 1.23 -1.07
N ALA A 20 3.34 0.80 -0.79
CA ALA A 20 3.91 0.83 0.55
C ALA A 20 4.02 2.25 1.11
N PHE A 21 4.43 3.20 0.27
CA PHE A 21 4.53 4.62 0.62
C PHE A 21 3.13 5.23 0.85
N ALA A 22 2.16 4.94 -0.01
CA ALA A 22 0.78 5.39 0.17
C ALA A 22 0.15 4.80 1.44
N ALA A 23 0.39 3.51 1.72
CA ALA A 23 -0.04 2.88 2.97
C ALA A 23 0.59 3.58 4.18
N GLY A 24 1.91 3.82 4.17
CA GLY A 24 2.59 4.58 5.23
C GLY A 24 2.05 6.01 5.39
N ALA A 25 1.75 6.71 4.29
CA ALA A 25 1.16 8.05 4.34
C ALA A 25 -0.26 8.03 4.93
N LEU A 26 -1.06 7.00 4.63
CA LEU A 26 -2.37 6.78 5.26
C LEU A 26 -2.23 6.45 6.75
N ALA A 27 -1.20 5.70 7.16
CA ALA A 27 -0.93 5.44 8.58
C ALA A 27 -0.65 6.74 9.37
N VAL A 28 0.02 7.72 8.75
CA VAL A 28 0.27 9.03 9.39
C VAL A 28 -1.02 9.81 9.64
N LEU A 29 -2.03 9.68 8.78
CA LEU A 29 -3.36 10.27 9.01
C LEU A 29 -4.12 9.65 10.19
N ALA A 30 -3.68 8.48 10.68
CA ALA A 30 -4.22 7.88 11.90
C ALA A 30 -3.61 8.48 13.18
N GLN A 31 -2.51 9.25 13.08
CA GLN A 31 -1.90 9.94 14.21
C GLN A 31 -2.55 11.31 14.45
N ALA A 32 -2.44 11.81 15.68
CA ALA A 32 -2.90 13.15 16.05
C ALA A 32 -2.32 14.20 15.09
N PRO A 33 -3.10 15.20 14.61
CA PRO A 33 -4.38 15.70 15.16
C PRO A 33 -5.67 15.17 14.49
N TYR A 34 -5.58 14.20 13.56
CA TYR A 34 -6.76 13.67 12.85
C TYR A 34 -7.44 12.50 13.57
N ASP A 35 -6.70 11.73 14.38
CA ASP A 35 -7.18 10.58 15.18
C ASP A 35 -8.10 9.60 14.42
N PHE A 36 -7.85 9.42 13.12
CA PHE A 36 -8.70 8.62 12.26
C PHE A 36 -8.33 7.13 12.36
N PHE A 37 -8.88 6.44 13.36
CA PHE A 37 -8.61 5.02 13.64
C PHE A 37 -8.80 4.09 12.42
N ALA A 38 -9.77 4.39 11.56
CA ALA A 38 -10.02 3.61 10.35
C ALA A 38 -8.83 3.59 9.38
N ALA A 39 -7.98 4.62 9.38
CA ALA A 39 -6.76 4.65 8.57
C ALA A 39 -5.72 3.63 9.07
N CYS A 40 -5.59 3.42 10.39
CA CYS A 40 -4.78 2.34 10.95
C CYS A 40 -5.31 0.95 10.57
N PHE A 41 -6.64 0.77 10.60
CA PHE A 41 -7.28 -0.50 10.25
C PHE A 41 -7.06 -0.90 8.79
N VAL A 42 -6.94 0.06 7.88
CA VAL A 42 -6.63 -0.20 6.46
C VAL A 42 -5.12 -0.32 6.24
N SER A 43 -4.30 0.52 6.89
CA SER A 43 -2.86 0.53 6.65
C SER A 43 -2.16 -0.74 7.16
N PHE A 44 -2.57 -1.30 8.29
CA PHE A 44 -1.98 -2.52 8.85
C PHE A 44 -2.08 -3.73 7.91
N PRO A 45 -3.28 -4.16 7.44
CA PRO A 45 -3.40 -5.29 6.53
C PRO A 45 -2.72 -5.03 5.19
N VAL A 46 -2.72 -3.79 4.68
CA VAL A 46 -1.99 -3.43 3.45
C VAL A 46 -0.48 -3.63 3.62
N LEU A 47 0.09 -3.23 4.77
CA LEU A 47 1.51 -3.47 5.08
C LEU A 47 1.81 -4.96 5.22
N VAL A 48 0.94 -5.74 5.86
CA VAL A 48 1.10 -7.21 6.00
C VAL A 48 1.08 -7.89 4.63
N TRP A 49 0.12 -7.55 3.76
CA TRP A 49 0.05 -8.12 2.41
C TRP A 49 1.26 -7.74 1.54
N LEU A 50 1.80 -6.53 1.71
CA LEU A 50 3.04 -6.11 1.03
C LEU A 50 4.27 -6.88 1.54
N LEU A 51 4.31 -7.21 2.83
CA LEU A 51 5.38 -7.98 3.45
C LEU A 51 5.32 -9.45 3.00
N ASP A 52 4.14 -10.06 3.02
CA ASP A 52 3.93 -11.45 2.58
C ASP A 52 4.25 -11.60 1.08
N GLY A 53 3.85 -10.61 0.27
CA GLY A 53 4.23 -10.54 -1.13
C GLY A 53 5.73 -10.28 -1.38
N SER A 54 6.55 -9.96 -0.36
CA SER A 54 8.03 -9.84 -0.48
C SER A 54 8.76 -11.16 -0.31
N THR A 55 8.09 -12.16 0.24
CA THR A 55 8.67 -13.46 0.56
C THR A 55 8.54 -14.47 -0.60
N GLY A 56 7.82 -14.10 -1.68
CA GLY A 56 7.66 -14.89 -2.90
C GLY A 56 8.70 -14.62 -3.98
#